data_AF-A0AAX6NG55-F1
#
_entry.id   AF-A0AAX6NG55-F1
#
_cell.length_a   1.000
_cell.length_b   1.000
_cell.length_c   1.000
_cell.angle_alpha   90.00
_cell.angle_beta   90.00
_cell.angle_gamma   90.00
#
_symmetry.space_group_name_H-M   'P 1'
#
loop_
_entity.id
_entity.type
_entity.pdbx_description
1 polymer ?
#
loop_
_entity_poly.entity_id
_entity_poly.type
_entity_poly.pdbx_seq_one_letter_code
_entity_poly.pdbx_strand_id
1 'polypeptide(L)'
;MQTVNKTKKQPSRFKSVGLFIILSVLIIALSVISLSLGDINIPPLDIITSFIGIGDPDLTSILVEFRLPRILLAILTGIGLAVSGVVVQSIMRNPLASPDTLGLSSGSGLAAVAVTILLPLASPSVLSVAAFAGGSIVFVIVYLLAYKKGVEPIRFALIGVAVSAFCSSGIHLLISKANPNVNAALIWLSGSLWGRTWDQLIGLLPWVVILVPLIWLLAARLDLIHLGDEVARGLGARVELIRLVLLASAVAMTAAVVSVVGTIGFVGLIIPHVAKRLVGPRHKQLIPTAALLGALFVLAADLIGRGIAPPIEIPAGLIIGIIGAPYFLYLLWRESKK
;
A
#
# COMPACT_ATOMS: atom_id res chain seq x y z
N MET A 1 -19.70 -6.04 39.45
CA MET A 1 -20.00 -7.22 38.60
C MET A 1 -19.08 -7.13 37.38
N GLN A 2 -17.94 -7.82 37.44
CA GLN A 2 -16.85 -7.72 36.46
C GLN A 2 -17.26 -8.43 35.17
N THR A 3 -17.32 -7.70 34.06
CA THR A 3 -17.49 -8.29 32.72
C THR A 3 -16.20 -9.02 32.35
N VAL A 4 -16.28 -10.35 32.43
CA VAL A 4 -15.24 -11.28 31.96
C VAL A 4 -14.92 -10.95 30.51
N ASN A 5 -13.71 -10.42 30.30
CA ASN A 5 -13.13 -10.18 28.99
C ASN A 5 -13.12 -11.51 28.22
N LYS A 6 -13.99 -11.66 27.22
CA LYS A 6 -13.95 -12.79 26.29
C LYS A 6 -12.61 -12.72 25.54
N THR A 7 -11.61 -13.46 26.01
CA THR A 7 -10.39 -13.74 25.27
C THR A 7 -10.79 -14.32 23.92
N LYS A 8 -10.74 -13.53 22.85
CA LYS A 8 -10.93 -14.03 21.48
C LYS A 8 -9.92 -15.14 21.26
N LYS A 9 -10.39 -16.40 21.26
CA LYS A 9 -9.56 -17.58 21.00
C LYS A 9 -8.83 -17.36 19.67
N GLN A 10 -7.51 -17.40 19.72
CA GLN A 10 -6.66 -17.30 18.55
C GLN A 10 -7.00 -18.43 17.57
N PRO A 11 -7.09 -18.19 16.25
CA PRO A 11 -7.37 -19.26 15.31
C PRO A 11 -6.27 -20.32 15.41
N SER A 12 -6.68 -21.60 15.45
CA SER A 12 -5.74 -22.73 15.42
C SER A 12 -4.89 -22.68 14.14
N ARG A 13 -3.66 -23.20 14.18
CA ARG A 13 -2.74 -23.20 13.01
C ARG A 13 -3.40 -23.73 11.72
N PHE A 14 -4.26 -24.76 11.85
CA PHE A 14 -5.03 -25.33 10.74
C PHE A 14 -6.01 -24.33 10.11
N LYS A 15 -6.65 -23.45 10.89
CA LYS A 15 -7.54 -22.41 10.36
C LYS A 15 -6.78 -21.32 9.60
N SER A 16 -5.53 -21.05 9.96
CA SER A 16 -4.69 -20.07 9.25
C SER A 16 -4.25 -20.56 7.87
N VAL A 17 -3.92 -21.85 7.74
CA VAL A 17 -3.54 -22.43 6.44
C VAL A 17 -4.70 -22.40 5.45
N GLY A 18 -5.91 -22.79 5.89
CA GLY A 18 -7.11 -22.73 5.06
C GLY A 18 -7.41 -21.31 4.57
N LEU A 19 -7.26 -20.30 5.42
CA LEU A 19 -7.43 -18.90 5.03
C LEU A 19 -6.43 -18.47 3.93
N PHE A 20 -5.15 -18.86 4.05
CA PHE A 20 -4.14 -18.52 3.05
C PHE A 20 -4.42 -19.17 1.69
N ILE A 21 -4.89 -20.42 1.69
CA ILE A 21 -5.30 -21.10 0.47
C ILE A 21 -6.47 -20.35 -0.17
N ILE A 22 -7.51 -20.00 0.60
CA ILE A 22 -8.68 -19.27 0.09
C ILE A 22 -8.28 -17.93 -0.50
N LEU A 23 -7.46 -17.13 0.20
CA LEU A 23 -7.01 -15.83 -0.31
C LEU A 23 -6.17 -15.98 -1.57
N SER A 24 -5.29 -16.98 -1.64
CA SER A 24 -4.47 -17.23 -2.83
C SER A 24 -5.32 -17.65 -4.03
N VAL A 25 -6.30 -18.54 -3.82
CA VAL A 25 -7.26 -18.95 -4.86
C VAL A 25 -8.09 -17.76 -5.35
N LEU A 26 -8.55 -16.89 -4.45
CA LEU A 26 -9.29 -15.68 -4.82
C LEU A 26 -8.43 -14.71 -5.65
N ILE A 27 -7.16 -14.51 -5.30
CA ILE A 27 -6.24 -13.67 -6.09
C ILE A 27 -6.04 -14.26 -7.49
N ILE A 28 -5.85 -15.59 -7.61
CA ILE A 28 -5.69 -16.26 -8.90
C ILE A 28 -6.97 -16.12 -9.73
N ALA A 29 -8.13 -16.42 -9.15
CA ALA A 29 -9.42 -16.30 -9.83
C ALA A 29 -9.66 -14.86 -10.33
N LEU A 30 -9.40 -13.87 -9.48
CA LEU A 30 -9.54 -12.46 -9.83
C LEU A 30 -8.54 -12.02 -10.90
N SER A 31 -7.32 -12.57 -10.89
CA SER A 31 -6.31 -12.32 -11.93
C SER A 31 -6.76 -12.87 -13.28
N VAL A 32 -7.34 -14.07 -13.32
CA VAL A 32 -7.91 -14.65 -14.55
C VAL A 32 -9.08 -13.81 -15.07
N ILE A 33 -9.99 -13.38 -14.20
CA ILE A 33 -11.09 -12.48 -14.56
C ILE A 33 -10.54 -11.15 -15.10
N SER A 34 -9.49 -10.63 -14.47
CA SER A 34 -8.82 -9.38 -14.82
C SER A 34 -8.06 -9.44 -16.15
N LEU A 35 -7.61 -10.64 -16.57
CA LEU A 35 -7.07 -10.89 -17.90
C LEU A 35 -8.16 -10.91 -18.98
N SER A 36 -9.40 -11.24 -18.63
CA SER A 36 -10.53 -11.28 -19.58
C SER A 36 -11.18 -9.91 -19.75
N LEU A 37 -11.40 -9.20 -18.64
CA LEU A 37 -12.06 -7.89 -18.61
C LEU A 37 -11.11 -6.72 -18.91
N GLY A 38 -11.57 -5.77 -19.72
CA GLY A 38 -10.86 -4.56 -20.08
C GLY A 38 -11.55 -3.85 -21.24
N ASP A 39 -10.82 -2.95 -21.90
CA ASP A 39 -11.33 -2.19 -23.06
C ASP A 39 -11.78 -3.11 -24.21
N ILE A 40 -11.04 -4.20 -24.41
CA ILE A 40 -11.39 -5.30 -25.31
C ILE A 40 -11.73 -6.51 -24.45
N ASN A 41 -12.91 -7.11 -24.61
CA ASN A 41 -13.24 -8.32 -23.88
C ASN A 41 -12.54 -9.53 -24.54
N ILE A 42 -11.70 -10.24 -23.78
CA ILE A 42 -10.96 -11.41 -24.27
C ILE A 42 -11.58 -12.66 -23.63
N PRO A 43 -12.22 -13.55 -24.40
CA PRO A 43 -12.76 -14.80 -23.91
C PRO A 43 -11.71 -15.65 -23.18
N PRO A 44 -12.07 -16.37 -22.10
CA PRO A 44 -11.12 -17.21 -21.35
C PRO A 44 -10.40 -18.26 -22.21
N LEU A 45 -11.04 -18.76 -23.27
CA LEU A 45 -10.41 -19.69 -24.18
C LEU A 45 -9.24 -19.06 -24.93
N ASP A 46 -9.39 -17.80 -25.37
CA ASP A 46 -8.36 -17.06 -26.10
C ASP A 46 -7.17 -16.71 -25.20
N ILE A 47 -7.42 -16.54 -23.90
CA ILE A 47 -6.35 -16.38 -22.90
C ILE A 47 -5.49 -17.66 -22.87
N ILE A 48 -6.13 -18.84 -22.82
CA ILE A 48 -5.42 -20.12 -22.77
C ILE A 48 -4.65 -20.34 -24.08
N THR A 49 -5.28 -20.14 -25.24
CA THR A 49 -4.64 -20.33 -26.56
C THR A 49 -3.44 -19.40 -26.73
N SER A 50 -3.53 -18.16 -26.24
CA SER A 50 -2.43 -17.19 -26.25
C SER A 50 -1.23 -17.68 -25.43
N PHE A 51 -1.45 -18.24 -24.23
CA PHE A 51 -0.35 -18.74 -23.38
C PHE A 51 0.26 -20.06 -23.83
N ILE A 52 -0.46 -20.88 -24.61
CA ILE A 52 0.09 -22.12 -25.20
C ILE A 52 0.72 -21.88 -26.58
N GLY A 53 0.73 -20.65 -27.08
CA GLY A 53 1.40 -20.25 -28.32
C GLY A 53 0.63 -20.55 -29.62
N ILE A 54 -0.68 -20.78 -29.52
CA ILE A 54 -1.56 -21.07 -30.67
C ILE A 54 -2.60 -19.93 -30.87
N GLY A 55 -2.66 -18.98 -29.95
CA GLY A 55 -3.56 -17.83 -30.00
C GLY A 55 -3.09 -16.75 -30.98
N ASP A 56 -3.97 -15.78 -31.21
CA ASP A 56 -3.68 -14.59 -32.01
C ASP A 56 -2.48 -13.82 -31.42
N PRO A 57 -1.43 -13.53 -32.21
CA PRO A 57 -0.27 -12.75 -31.76
C PRO A 57 -0.64 -11.38 -31.17
N ASP A 58 -1.65 -10.70 -31.71
CA ASP A 58 -2.05 -9.37 -31.24
C ASP A 58 -2.72 -9.44 -29.87
N LEU A 59 -3.61 -10.42 -29.66
CA LEU A 59 -4.21 -10.70 -28.35
C LEU A 59 -3.17 -11.13 -27.33
N THR A 60 -2.21 -11.96 -27.75
CA THR A 60 -1.09 -12.39 -26.92
C THR A 60 -0.26 -11.20 -26.46
N SER A 61 0.05 -10.26 -27.35
CA SER A 61 0.75 -9.03 -27.00
C SER A 61 -0.04 -8.17 -26.01
N ILE A 62 -1.35 -8.04 -26.17
CA ILE A 62 -2.20 -7.30 -25.22
C ILE A 62 -2.15 -7.94 -23.83
N LEU A 63 -2.27 -9.26 -23.75
CA LEU A 63 -2.24 -10.02 -22.50
C LEU A 63 -0.89 -9.90 -21.80
N VAL A 64 0.21 -10.07 -22.54
CA VAL A 64 1.57 -10.16 -21.99
C VAL A 64 2.17 -8.79 -21.71
N GLU A 65 2.00 -7.80 -22.59
CA GLU A 65 2.67 -6.50 -22.45
C GLU A 65 1.87 -5.49 -21.63
N PHE A 66 0.55 -5.64 -21.56
CA PHE A 66 -0.33 -4.65 -20.90
C PHE A 66 -1.09 -5.20 -19.71
N ARG A 67 -1.74 -6.38 -19.82
CA ARG A 67 -2.58 -6.90 -18.72
C ARG A 67 -1.79 -7.57 -17.61
N LEU A 68 -0.84 -8.44 -17.96
CA LEU A 68 -0.03 -9.15 -16.97
C LEU A 68 0.79 -8.22 -16.07
N PRO A 69 1.56 -7.23 -16.60
CA PRO A 69 2.33 -6.31 -15.76
C PRO A 69 1.44 -5.53 -14.80
N ARG A 70 0.29 -5.06 -15.29
CA ARG A 70 -0.69 -4.33 -14.51
C ARG A 70 -1.25 -5.15 -13.35
N ILE A 71 -1.65 -6.40 -13.60
CA ILE A 71 -2.18 -7.31 -12.58
C ILE A 71 -1.12 -7.59 -11.51
N LEU A 72 0.10 -7.90 -11.93
CA LEU A 72 1.20 -8.18 -11.02
C LEU A 72 1.57 -6.94 -10.20
N LEU A 73 1.57 -5.75 -10.82
CA LEU A 73 1.78 -4.48 -10.12
C LEU A 73 0.67 -4.18 -9.12
N ALA A 74 -0.59 -4.49 -9.43
CA ALA A 74 -1.69 -4.33 -8.48
C ALA A 74 -1.49 -5.21 -7.24
N ILE A 75 -1.08 -6.47 -7.45
CA ILE A 75 -0.75 -7.42 -6.38
C ILE A 75 0.42 -6.89 -5.52
N LEU A 76 1.54 -6.50 -6.14
CA LEU A 76 2.72 -6.01 -5.42
C LEU A 76 2.45 -4.71 -4.66
N THR A 77 1.73 -3.76 -5.28
CA THR A 77 1.26 -2.52 -4.67
C THR A 77 0.44 -2.81 -3.42
N GLY A 78 -0.54 -3.71 -3.52
CA GLY A 78 -1.38 -4.11 -2.41
C GLY A 78 -0.60 -4.73 -1.26
N ILE A 79 0.34 -5.64 -1.57
CA ILE A 79 1.24 -6.25 -0.59
C ILE A 79 2.07 -5.17 0.11
N GLY A 80 2.74 -4.30 -0.65
CA GLY A 80 3.64 -3.29 -0.12
C GLY A 80 2.93 -2.33 0.83
N LEU A 81 1.81 -1.73 0.39
CA LEU A 81 1.06 -0.78 1.21
C LEU A 81 0.45 -1.42 2.45
N ALA A 82 -0.08 -2.64 2.35
CA ALA A 82 -0.65 -3.35 3.49
C ALA A 82 0.42 -3.72 4.53
N VAL A 83 1.57 -4.23 4.10
CA VAL A 83 2.68 -4.59 5.00
C VAL A 83 3.28 -3.33 5.65
N SER A 84 3.50 -2.25 4.90
CA SER A 84 3.91 -0.96 5.46
C SER A 84 2.90 -0.45 6.49
N GLY A 85 1.60 -0.61 6.20
CA GLY A 85 0.51 -0.32 7.12
C GLY A 85 0.62 -1.09 8.44
N VAL A 86 0.85 -2.40 8.39
CA VAL A 86 1.06 -3.24 9.59
C VAL A 86 2.22 -2.69 10.42
N VAL A 87 3.36 -2.39 9.79
CA VAL A 87 4.54 -1.87 10.50
C VAL A 87 4.26 -0.54 11.16
N VAL A 88 3.69 0.42 10.42
CA VAL A 88 3.36 1.75 10.92
C VAL A 88 2.38 1.65 12.10
N GLN A 89 1.28 0.91 11.96
CA GLN A 89 0.30 0.75 13.04
C GLN A 89 0.89 0.14 14.30
N SER A 90 1.79 -0.83 14.14
CA SER A 90 2.37 -1.56 15.26
C SER A 90 3.43 -0.77 16.01
N ILE A 91 4.24 0.01 15.29
CA ILE A 91 5.23 0.90 15.89
C ILE A 91 4.55 2.09 16.55
N MET A 92 3.55 2.67 15.89
CA MET A 92 2.79 3.79 16.46
C MET A 92 1.85 3.35 17.58
N ARG A 93 1.65 2.04 17.76
CA ARG A 93 0.63 1.46 18.64
C ARG A 93 -0.74 2.14 18.44
N ASN A 94 -1.03 2.47 17.19
CA ASN A 94 -2.23 3.18 16.80
C ASN A 94 -2.83 2.48 15.58
N PRO A 95 -4.00 1.84 15.69
CA PRO A 95 -4.65 1.17 14.56
C PRO A 95 -5.09 2.14 13.46
N LEU A 96 -5.11 3.45 13.74
CA LEU A 96 -5.46 4.49 12.77
C LEU A 96 -4.23 5.09 12.07
N ALA A 97 -3.02 4.63 12.39
CA ALA A 97 -1.82 5.09 11.69
C ALA A 97 -1.69 4.38 10.33
N SER A 98 -1.28 5.13 9.32
CA SER A 98 -0.90 4.62 8.01
C SER A 98 0.25 5.44 7.43
N PRO A 99 0.99 4.91 6.44
CA PRO A 99 2.00 5.69 5.72
C PRO A 99 1.47 7.01 5.16
N ASP A 100 0.20 7.03 4.72
CA ASP A 100 -0.47 8.24 4.21
C ASP A 100 -0.64 9.31 5.31
N THR A 101 -1.11 8.89 6.49
CA THR A 101 -1.30 9.82 7.64
C THR A 101 0.00 10.40 8.18
N LEU A 102 1.13 9.75 7.88
CA LEU A 102 2.45 10.20 8.27
C LEU A 102 3.09 11.17 7.26
N GLY A 103 2.38 11.52 6.19
CA GLY A 103 2.81 12.48 5.19
C GLY A 103 3.76 11.93 4.12
N LEU A 104 4.13 10.66 4.18
CA LEU A 104 5.05 10.04 3.20
C LEU A 104 4.45 10.12 1.79
N SER A 105 3.19 9.70 1.65
CA SER A 105 2.48 9.74 0.36
C SER A 105 2.32 11.17 -0.14
N SER A 106 2.05 12.12 0.75
CA SER A 106 1.93 13.55 0.41
C SER A 106 3.27 14.14 -0.05
N GLY A 107 4.39 13.73 0.56
CA GLY A 107 5.74 14.11 0.13
C GLY A 107 6.09 13.58 -1.25
N SER A 108 5.82 12.30 -1.50
CA SER A 108 5.99 11.70 -2.82
C SER A 108 5.08 12.35 -3.87
N GLY A 109 3.83 12.65 -3.51
CA GLY A 109 2.88 13.36 -4.36
C GLY A 109 3.36 14.76 -4.71
N LEU A 110 3.85 15.53 -3.72
CA LEU A 110 4.40 16.87 -3.96
C LEU A 110 5.59 16.84 -4.92
N ALA A 111 6.54 15.94 -4.71
CA ALA A 111 7.71 15.82 -5.58
C ALA A 111 7.32 15.41 -7.01
N ALA A 112 6.38 14.48 -7.15
CA ALA A 112 5.88 14.06 -8.45
C ALA A 112 5.15 15.20 -9.19
N VAL A 113 4.29 15.94 -8.50
CA VAL A 113 3.58 17.11 -9.04
C VAL A 113 4.58 18.21 -9.43
N ALA A 114 5.60 18.45 -8.60
CA ALA A 114 6.66 19.41 -8.90
C ALA A 114 7.43 19.03 -10.17
N VAL A 115 7.84 17.77 -10.34
CA VAL A 115 8.51 17.34 -11.57
C VAL A 115 7.58 17.44 -12.77
N THR A 116 6.33 16.99 -12.64
CA THR A 116 5.35 17.01 -13.75
C THR A 116 5.08 18.43 -14.26
N ILE A 117 5.05 19.42 -13.36
CA ILE A 117 4.73 20.80 -13.71
C ILE A 117 5.99 21.59 -14.09
N LEU A 118 7.07 21.47 -13.34
CA LEU A 118 8.28 22.28 -13.53
C LEU A 118 9.25 21.69 -14.56
N LEU A 119 9.22 20.37 -14.77
CA LEU A 119 10.10 19.62 -15.67
C LEU A 119 9.27 18.73 -16.61
N PRO A 120 8.44 19.31 -17.50
CA PRO A 120 7.46 18.54 -18.28
C PRO A 120 8.08 17.58 -19.30
N LEU A 121 9.35 17.78 -19.67
CA LEU A 121 10.11 16.91 -20.56
C LEU A 121 10.90 15.82 -19.80
N ALA A 122 10.76 15.74 -18.47
CA ALA A 122 11.44 14.74 -17.67
C ALA A 122 10.96 13.34 -18.04
N SER A 123 11.88 12.37 -18.05
CA SER A 123 11.52 10.98 -18.29
C SER A 123 10.69 10.41 -17.13
N PRO A 124 9.90 9.35 -17.37
CA PRO A 124 9.16 8.66 -16.31
C PRO A 124 10.05 8.19 -15.15
N SER A 125 11.31 7.83 -15.42
CA SER A 125 12.28 7.45 -14.39
C SER A 125 12.63 8.60 -13.45
N VAL A 126 12.78 9.82 -13.96
CA VAL A 126 13.04 11.02 -13.14
C VAL A 126 11.85 11.30 -12.23
N LEU A 127 10.63 11.16 -12.75
CA LEU A 127 9.40 11.30 -11.96
C LEU A 127 9.34 10.27 -10.83
N SER A 128 9.61 9.00 -11.11
CA SER A 128 9.65 7.93 -10.10
C SER A 128 10.74 8.17 -9.04
N VAL A 129 11.95 8.58 -9.44
CA VAL A 129 13.03 8.90 -8.49
C VAL A 129 12.65 10.08 -7.61
N ALA A 130 12.09 11.14 -8.18
CA ALA A 130 11.65 12.31 -7.43
C ALA A 130 10.53 11.96 -6.44
N ALA A 131 9.53 11.19 -6.87
CA ALA A 131 8.46 10.71 -6.00
C ALA A 131 9.01 9.87 -4.84
N PHE A 132 9.94 8.95 -5.10
CA PHE A 132 10.59 8.15 -4.07
C PHE A 132 11.38 9.03 -3.07
N ALA A 133 12.16 9.98 -3.60
CA ALA A 133 12.95 10.90 -2.82
C ALA A 133 12.07 11.81 -1.95
N GLY A 134 10.96 12.32 -2.50
CA GLY A 134 10.02 13.18 -1.77
C GLY A 134 9.45 12.52 -0.52
N GLY A 135 8.96 11.28 -0.64
CA GLY A 135 8.48 10.51 0.52
C GLY A 135 9.58 10.18 1.53
N SER A 136 10.79 9.86 1.04
CA SER A 136 11.95 9.57 1.88
C SER A 136 12.43 10.80 2.66
N ILE A 137 12.47 11.97 2.02
CA ILE A 137 12.81 13.25 2.65
C ILE A 137 11.79 13.58 3.74
N VAL A 138 10.49 13.43 3.46
CA VAL A 138 9.45 13.63 4.47
C VAL A 138 9.65 12.70 5.66
N PHE A 139 9.94 11.41 5.43
CA PHE A 139 10.24 10.51 6.53
C PHE A 139 11.43 10.97 7.38
N VAL A 140 12.54 11.40 6.75
CA VAL A 140 13.72 11.91 7.48
C VAL A 140 13.34 13.13 8.31
N ILE A 141 12.59 14.09 7.75
CA ILE A 141 12.13 15.28 8.46
C ILE A 141 11.26 14.88 9.65
N VAL A 142 10.23 14.06 9.44
CA VAL A 142 9.31 13.62 10.50
C VAL A 142 10.07 12.87 11.59
N TYR A 143 10.98 11.97 11.22
CA TYR A 143 11.77 11.18 12.16
C TYR A 143 12.68 12.07 13.01
N LEU A 144 13.42 13.00 12.40
CA LEU A 144 14.33 13.90 13.11
C LEU A 144 13.58 14.84 14.06
N LEU A 145 12.45 15.40 13.62
CA LEU A 145 11.62 16.28 14.46
C LEU A 145 10.92 15.52 15.59
N ALA A 146 10.54 14.26 15.38
CA ALA A 146 9.89 13.43 16.38
C ALA A 146 10.87 12.89 17.44
N TYR A 147 12.15 12.77 17.09
CA TYR A 147 13.15 12.16 17.95
C TYR A 147 13.53 13.07 19.14
N LYS A 148 13.27 12.59 20.37
CA LYS A 148 13.73 13.25 21.61
C LYS A 148 14.07 12.19 22.66
N LYS A 149 15.30 11.65 22.56
CA LYS A 149 15.76 10.47 23.34
C LYS A 149 14.92 9.21 23.07
N GLY A 150 14.48 9.07 21.83
CA GLY A 150 13.55 8.04 21.36
C GLY A 150 12.39 8.65 20.58
N VAL A 151 11.73 7.83 19.77
CA VAL A 151 10.56 8.24 18.99
C VAL A 151 9.29 8.01 19.81
N GLU A 152 8.63 9.10 20.18
CA GLU A 152 7.30 9.05 20.81
C GLU A 152 6.20 8.92 19.74
N PRO A 153 5.39 7.85 19.73
CA PRO A 153 4.38 7.60 18.68
C PRO A 153 3.40 8.74 18.42
N ILE A 154 2.86 9.36 19.48
CA ILE A 154 1.88 10.44 19.37
C ILE A 154 2.52 11.64 18.68
N ARG A 155 3.73 12.02 19.11
CA ARG A 155 4.47 13.13 18.52
C ARG A 155 4.81 12.86 17.06
N PHE A 156 5.26 11.65 16.74
CA PHE A 156 5.57 11.27 15.36
C PHE A 156 4.33 11.40 14.46
N ALA A 157 3.16 10.94 14.93
CA ALA A 157 1.91 11.09 14.19
C ALA A 157 1.51 12.57 14.00
N LEU A 158 1.59 13.40 15.04
CA LEU A 158 1.25 14.83 14.96
C LEU A 158 2.15 15.59 13.98
N ILE A 159 3.46 15.33 14.01
CA ILE A 159 4.41 15.92 13.05
C ILE A 159 4.10 15.43 11.64
N GLY A 160 3.81 14.14 11.46
CA GLY A 160 3.41 13.58 10.17
C GLY A 160 2.18 14.26 9.57
N VAL A 161 1.15 14.50 10.38
CA VAL A 161 -0.05 15.25 9.95
C VAL A 161 0.30 16.68 9.55
N ALA A 162 1.12 17.38 10.32
CA ALA A 162 1.55 18.74 9.99
C ALA A 162 2.36 18.81 8.68
N VAL A 163 3.31 17.90 8.49
CA VAL A 163 4.11 17.81 7.26
C VAL A 163 3.24 17.42 6.07
N SER A 164 2.29 16.50 6.26
CA SER A 164 1.31 16.13 5.23
C SER A 164 0.51 17.35 4.78
N ALA A 165 -0.01 18.16 5.71
CA ALA A 165 -0.75 19.36 5.39
C ALA A 165 0.10 20.37 4.60
N PHE A 166 1.37 20.55 5.00
CA PHE A 166 2.33 21.38 4.26
C PHE A 166 2.55 20.87 2.83
N CYS A 167 2.76 19.57 2.65
CA CYS A 167 2.94 18.97 1.33
C CYS A 167 1.68 19.15 0.46
N SER A 168 0.49 18.95 1.03
CA SER A 168 -0.79 19.18 0.33
C SER A 168 -0.94 20.64 -0.10
N SER A 169 -0.60 21.60 0.75
CA SER A 169 -0.59 23.02 0.36
C SER A 169 0.37 23.31 -0.79
N GLY A 170 1.55 22.67 -0.79
CA GLY A 170 2.49 22.75 -1.92
C GLY A 170 1.91 22.19 -3.23
N ILE A 171 1.24 21.04 -3.15
CA ILE A 171 0.55 20.42 -4.31
C ILE A 171 -0.50 21.40 -4.87
N HIS A 172 -1.35 21.97 -4.00
CA HIS A 172 -2.38 22.92 -4.42
C HIS A 172 -1.81 24.20 -5.04
N LEU A 173 -0.70 24.71 -4.50
CA LEU A 173 0.00 25.88 -5.06
C LEU A 173 0.57 25.60 -6.46
N LEU A 174 1.15 24.42 -6.66
CA LEU A 174 1.69 24.04 -7.97
C LEU A 174 0.57 23.85 -8.99
N ILE A 175 -0.51 23.16 -8.61
CA ILE A 175 -1.66 22.94 -9.49
C ILE A 175 -2.32 24.28 -9.86
N SER A 176 -2.50 25.20 -8.92
CA SER A 176 -3.16 26.49 -9.20
C SER A 176 -2.39 27.38 -10.17
N LYS A 177 -1.07 27.18 -10.28
CA LYS A 177 -0.20 27.91 -11.21
C LYS A 177 0.04 27.17 -12.53
N ALA A 178 -0.43 25.94 -12.68
CA ALA A 178 -0.08 25.09 -13.79
C ALA A 178 -0.99 25.27 -15.02
N ASN A 179 -0.37 25.38 -16.19
CA ASN A 179 -0.96 25.15 -17.52
C ASN A 179 0.20 24.70 -18.44
N PRO A 180 0.13 23.58 -19.20
CA PRO A 180 -0.99 22.66 -19.48
C PRO A 180 -0.99 21.30 -18.74
N ASN A 181 -0.01 20.99 -17.87
CA ASN A 181 0.20 19.62 -17.33
C ASN A 181 -0.65 19.23 -16.10
N VAL A 182 -1.77 19.93 -15.85
CA VAL A 182 -2.61 19.69 -14.67
C VAL A 182 -3.21 18.28 -14.69
N ASN A 183 -3.67 17.79 -15.84
CA ASN A 183 -4.30 16.47 -15.94
C ASN A 183 -3.35 15.33 -15.57
N ALA A 184 -2.10 15.38 -16.03
CA ALA A 184 -1.08 14.39 -15.68
C ALA A 184 -0.81 14.36 -14.17
N ALA A 185 -0.74 15.54 -13.54
CA ALA A 185 -0.58 15.67 -12.09
C ALA A 185 -1.80 15.10 -11.33
N LEU A 186 -3.02 15.36 -11.79
CA LEU A 186 -4.24 14.83 -11.19
C LEU A 186 -4.32 13.29 -11.30
N ILE A 187 -3.96 12.72 -12.45
CA ILE A 187 -3.88 11.26 -12.62
C ILE A 187 -2.87 10.67 -11.65
N TRP A 188 -1.71 11.31 -11.47
CA TRP A 188 -0.70 10.84 -10.52
C TRP A 188 -1.21 10.84 -9.07
N LEU A 189 -1.86 11.93 -8.66
CA LEU A 189 -2.45 12.07 -7.32
C LEU A 189 -3.62 11.11 -7.08
N SER A 190 -4.28 10.67 -8.13
CA SER A 190 -5.40 9.72 -8.03
C SER A 190 -4.97 8.27 -7.79
N GLY A 191 -3.69 7.94 -8.02
CA GLY A 191 -3.16 6.59 -7.91
C GLY A 191 -3.70 5.65 -9.00
N SER A 192 -2.90 5.37 -10.02
CA SER A 192 -3.33 4.60 -11.19
C SER A 192 -2.30 3.56 -11.63
N LEU A 193 -2.83 2.41 -12.02
CA LEU A 193 -2.10 1.30 -12.65
C LEU A 193 -2.19 1.36 -14.19
N TRP A 194 -2.83 2.39 -14.75
CA TRP A 194 -2.91 2.62 -16.18
C TRP A 194 -1.53 2.88 -16.78
N GLY A 195 -1.29 2.29 -17.95
CA GLY A 195 -0.06 2.45 -18.73
C GLY A 195 1.21 1.90 -18.08
N ARG A 196 1.10 0.99 -17.10
CA ARG A 196 2.27 0.40 -16.43
C ARG A 196 2.74 -0.87 -17.14
N THR A 197 4.03 -0.94 -17.39
CA THR A 197 4.74 -1.97 -18.15
C THR A 197 5.59 -2.85 -17.23
N TRP A 198 6.28 -3.83 -17.84
CA TRP A 198 7.25 -4.68 -17.17
C TRP A 198 8.37 -3.89 -16.47
N ASP A 199 8.79 -2.74 -17.00
CA ASP A 199 9.86 -1.93 -16.39
C ASP A 199 9.48 -1.46 -14.98
N GLN A 200 8.25 -0.99 -14.81
CA GLN A 200 7.75 -0.58 -13.50
C GLN A 200 7.59 -1.77 -12.57
N LEU A 201 7.17 -2.92 -13.08
CA LEU A 201 7.07 -4.15 -12.30
C LEU A 201 8.44 -4.59 -11.78
N ILE A 202 9.44 -4.66 -12.66
CA ILE A 202 10.81 -5.04 -12.33
C ILE A 202 11.44 -4.02 -11.38
N GLY A 203 11.10 -2.73 -11.50
CA GLY A 203 11.53 -1.69 -10.56
C GLY A 203 10.96 -1.87 -9.15
N LEU A 204 9.70 -2.29 -9.01
CA LEU A 204 9.04 -2.49 -7.71
C LEU A 204 9.35 -3.84 -7.06
N LEU A 205 9.52 -4.89 -7.87
CA LEU A 205 9.64 -6.27 -7.41
C LEU A 205 10.74 -6.49 -6.36
N PRO A 206 11.98 -5.98 -6.50
CA PRO A 206 13.04 -6.16 -5.50
C PRO A 206 12.66 -5.60 -4.14
N TRP A 207 11.97 -4.45 -4.09
CA TRP A 207 11.53 -3.84 -2.83
C TRP A 207 10.57 -4.76 -2.08
N VAL A 208 9.59 -5.34 -2.79
CA VAL A 208 8.62 -6.27 -2.18
C VAL A 208 9.31 -7.57 -1.75
N VAL A 209 10.09 -8.18 -2.64
CA VAL A 209 10.75 -9.48 -2.40
C VAL A 209 11.80 -9.40 -1.29
N ILE A 210 12.44 -8.25 -1.07
CA ILE A 210 13.45 -8.09 -0.02
C ILE A 210 12.82 -7.62 1.29
N LEU A 211 12.02 -6.55 1.25
CA LEU A 211 11.54 -5.90 2.47
C LEU A 211 10.38 -6.64 3.14
N VAL A 212 9.50 -7.32 2.39
CA VAL A 212 8.42 -8.11 3.02
C VAL A 212 8.98 -9.26 3.86
N PRO A 213 9.90 -10.11 3.35
CA PRO A 213 10.54 -11.14 4.17
C PRO A 213 11.33 -10.56 5.34
N LEU A 214 12.07 -9.45 5.13
CA LEU A 214 12.77 -8.76 6.23
C LEU A 214 11.82 -8.36 7.35
N ILE A 215 10.71 -7.70 7.03
CA ILE A 215 9.68 -7.29 7.99
C ILE A 215 9.05 -8.52 8.67
N TRP A 216 8.80 -9.59 7.93
CA TRP A 216 8.25 -10.83 8.48
C TRP A 216 9.23 -11.55 9.42
N LEU A 217 10.53 -11.57 9.12
CA LEU A 217 11.56 -12.11 10.01
C LEU A 217 11.64 -11.31 11.32
N LEU A 218 11.39 -9.99 11.25
CA LEU A 218 11.32 -9.10 12.40
C LEU A 218 9.95 -9.10 13.12
N ALA A 219 8.99 -9.93 12.71
CA ALA A 219 7.66 -9.99 13.30
C ALA A 219 7.66 -10.19 14.82
N ALA A 220 8.53 -11.07 15.34
CA ALA A 220 8.63 -11.28 16.79
C ALA A 220 9.12 -10.03 17.53
N ARG A 221 9.93 -9.19 16.88
CA ARG A 221 10.40 -7.92 17.45
C ARG A 221 9.28 -6.88 17.47
N LEU A 222 8.39 -6.88 16.47
CA LEU A 222 7.15 -6.09 16.48
C LEU A 222 6.23 -6.52 17.63
N ASP A 223 6.05 -7.82 17.84
CA ASP A 223 5.27 -8.35 18.98
C ASP A 223 5.85 -7.87 20.32
N LEU A 224 7.18 -7.89 20.48
CA LEU A 224 7.87 -7.39 21.68
C LEU A 224 7.67 -5.88 21.89
N ILE A 225 7.82 -5.07 20.83
CA ILE A 225 7.57 -3.63 20.91
C ILE A 225 6.11 -3.35 21.26
N HIS A 226 5.16 -4.23 20.93
CA HIS A 226 3.77 -4.04 21.31
C HIS A 226 3.51 -4.18 22.83
N LEU A 227 4.40 -4.85 23.57
CA LEU A 227 4.27 -5.04 25.03
C LEU A 227 4.65 -3.81 25.86
N GLY A 228 5.32 -2.82 25.26
CA GLY A 228 5.84 -1.65 25.97
C GLY A 228 7.34 -1.47 25.75
N ASP A 229 7.80 -0.21 25.73
CA ASP A 229 9.21 0.10 25.45
C ASP A 229 10.13 -0.33 26.60
N GLU A 230 9.63 -0.31 27.84
CA GLU A 230 10.37 -0.74 29.03
C GLU A 230 10.53 -2.26 29.07
N VAL A 231 9.43 -3.00 28.82
CA VAL A 231 9.43 -4.46 28.76
C VAL A 231 10.36 -4.94 27.63
N ALA A 232 10.25 -4.34 26.44
CA ALA A 232 11.11 -4.69 25.32
C ALA A 232 12.59 -4.42 25.62
N ARG A 233 12.93 -3.29 26.27
CA ARG A 233 14.30 -2.98 26.72
C ARG A 233 14.80 -3.96 27.78
N GLY A 234 13.97 -4.32 28.76
CA GLY A 234 14.30 -5.31 29.79
C GLY A 234 14.58 -6.70 29.23
N LEU A 235 13.96 -7.06 28.10
CA LEU A 235 14.22 -8.30 27.36
C LEU A 235 15.41 -8.19 26.37
N GLY A 236 16.21 -7.12 26.46
CA GLY A 236 17.43 -6.91 25.66
C GLY A 236 17.18 -6.40 24.23
N ALA A 237 15.96 -5.94 23.90
CA ALA A 237 15.68 -5.40 22.58
C ALA A 237 16.24 -3.97 22.44
N ARG A 238 16.98 -3.73 21.35
CA ARG A 238 17.39 -2.38 20.93
C ARG A 238 16.20 -1.66 20.28
N VAL A 239 15.25 -1.20 21.08
CA VAL A 239 13.94 -0.67 20.64
C VAL A 239 14.07 0.37 19.53
N GLU A 240 14.94 1.38 19.71
CA GLU A 240 15.09 2.45 18.70
C GLU A 240 15.68 1.95 17.39
N LEU A 241 16.65 1.02 17.43
CA LEU A 241 17.23 0.45 16.21
C LEU A 241 16.20 -0.37 15.44
N ILE A 242 15.45 -1.21 16.15
CA ILE A 242 14.39 -2.03 15.55
C ILE A 242 13.31 -1.12 14.95
N ARG A 243 12.92 -0.07 15.68
CA ARG A 243 11.94 0.92 15.24
C ARG A 243 12.43 1.64 13.98
N LEU A 244 13.68 2.11 13.96
CA LEU A 244 14.28 2.77 12.81
C LEU A 244 14.30 1.85 11.59
N VAL A 245 14.80 0.62 11.72
CA VAL A 245 14.89 -0.34 10.61
C VAL A 245 13.51 -0.65 10.04
N LEU A 246 12.52 -0.90 10.90
CA LEU A 246 11.17 -1.23 10.46
C LEU A 246 10.46 -0.02 9.82
N LEU A 247 10.55 1.17 10.43
CA LEU A 247 9.99 2.38 9.83
C LEU A 247 10.66 2.69 8.50
N ALA A 248 11.99 2.65 8.43
CA ALA A 248 12.73 2.85 7.18
C ALA A 248 12.32 1.84 6.10
N SER A 249 12.12 0.57 6.47
CA SER A 249 11.62 -0.46 5.55
C SER A 249 10.21 -0.16 5.06
N ALA A 250 9.30 0.23 5.96
CA ALA A 250 7.93 0.59 5.60
C ALA A 250 7.88 1.83 4.71
N VAL A 251 8.72 2.83 4.99
CA VAL A 251 8.87 4.05 4.20
C VAL A 251 9.41 3.73 2.82
N ALA A 252 10.50 2.98 2.73
CA ALA A 252 11.11 2.61 1.47
C ALA A 252 10.13 1.82 0.59
N MET A 253 9.38 0.89 1.18
CA MET A 253 8.32 0.16 0.50
C MET A 253 7.20 1.09 0.01
N THR A 254 6.68 1.98 0.86
CA THR A 254 5.62 2.92 0.47
C THR A 254 6.11 3.88 -0.61
N ALA A 255 7.32 4.43 -0.48
CA ALA A 255 7.92 5.32 -1.46
C ALA A 255 8.14 4.62 -2.80
N ALA A 256 8.56 3.36 -2.81
CA ALA A 256 8.73 2.55 -4.02
C ALA A 256 7.38 2.23 -4.70
N VAL A 257 6.34 1.95 -3.92
CA VAL A 257 4.99 1.78 -4.48
C VAL A 257 4.50 3.10 -5.08
N VAL A 258 4.55 4.19 -4.31
CA VAL A 258 4.01 5.49 -4.73
C VAL A 258 4.78 6.08 -5.91
N SER A 259 6.08 5.79 -6.05
CA SER A 259 6.86 6.20 -7.21
C SER A 259 6.47 5.47 -8.50
N VAL A 260 5.78 4.34 -8.39
CA VAL A 260 5.38 3.51 -9.53
C VAL A 260 3.90 3.67 -9.86
N VAL A 261 3.01 3.73 -8.88
CA VAL A 261 1.56 3.76 -9.12
C VAL A 261 0.89 5.06 -8.68
N GLY A 262 1.65 6.04 -8.19
CA GLY A 262 1.10 7.26 -7.63
C GLY A 262 0.52 7.04 -6.23
N THR A 263 -0.19 8.04 -5.70
CA THR A 263 -0.66 8.03 -4.32
C THR A 263 -1.94 7.22 -4.17
N ILE A 264 -1.85 6.06 -3.51
CA ILE A 264 -2.99 5.21 -3.18
C ILE A 264 -3.21 5.22 -1.67
N GLY A 265 -4.33 5.82 -1.24
CA GLY A 265 -4.69 5.91 0.17
C GLY A 265 -5.39 4.65 0.71
N PHE A 266 -5.65 4.63 2.02
CA PHE A 266 -6.50 3.69 2.75
C PHE A 266 -6.06 2.22 2.80
N VAL A 267 -5.27 1.70 1.87
CA VAL A 267 -4.81 0.29 1.86
C VAL A 267 -4.05 -0.02 3.15
N GLY A 268 -3.06 0.81 3.48
CA GLY A 268 -2.24 0.66 4.70
C GLY A 268 -2.98 0.96 6.00
N LEU A 269 -4.22 1.47 5.92
CA LEU A 269 -5.08 1.75 7.08
C LEU A 269 -6.07 0.60 7.33
N ILE A 270 -6.80 0.21 6.29
CA ILE A 270 -7.92 -0.73 6.36
C ILE A 270 -7.44 -2.16 6.43
N ILE A 271 -6.50 -2.55 5.57
CA ILE A 271 -6.11 -3.95 5.41
C ILE A 271 -5.46 -4.53 6.66
N PRO A 272 -4.50 -3.86 7.33
CA PRO A 272 -3.95 -4.38 8.58
C PRO A 272 -5.01 -4.64 9.64
N HIS A 273 -6.05 -3.81 9.69
CA HIS A 273 -7.14 -3.96 10.64
C HIS A 273 -8.04 -5.14 10.32
N VAL A 274 -8.43 -5.31 9.06
CA VAL A 274 -9.18 -6.49 8.60
C VAL A 274 -8.38 -7.76 8.88
N ALA A 275 -7.10 -7.78 8.53
CA ALA A 275 -6.19 -8.89 8.78
C ALA A 275 -6.15 -9.24 10.28
N LYS A 276 -6.00 -8.23 11.16
CA LYS A 276 -5.98 -8.41 12.62
C LYS A 276 -7.29 -8.99 13.15
N ARG A 277 -8.44 -8.68 12.53
CA ARG A 277 -9.73 -9.29 12.89
C ARG A 277 -9.85 -10.75 12.46
N LEU A 278 -9.20 -11.16 11.37
CA LEU A 278 -9.21 -12.54 10.88
C LEU A 278 -8.25 -13.46 11.63
N VAL A 279 -7.00 -13.03 11.83
CA VAL A 279 -5.93 -13.89 12.39
C VAL A 279 -5.45 -13.50 13.79
N GLY A 280 -5.87 -12.34 14.30
CA GLY A 280 -5.42 -11.80 15.57
C GLY A 280 -4.15 -10.93 15.47
N PRO A 281 -3.60 -10.49 16.61
CA PRO A 281 -2.55 -9.46 16.65
C PRO A 281 -1.12 -9.97 16.45
N ARG A 282 -0.87 -11.30 16.43
CA ARG A 282 0.49 -11.83 16.30
C ARG A 282 1.05 -11.55 14.91
N HIS A 283 2.18 -10.85 14.86
CA HIS A 283 2.74 -10.34 13.61
C HIS A 283 3.12 -11.42 12.61
N LYS A 284 3.55 -12.60 13.09
CA LYS A 284 3.89 -13.74 12.22
C LYS A 284 2.74 -14.18 11.32
N GLN A 285 1.49 -14.06 11.80
CA GLN A 285 0.29 -14.39 11.02
C GLN A 285 -0.32 -13.13 10.37
N LEU A 286 -0.24 -11.99 11.06
CA LEU A 286 -0.82 -10.72 10.61
C LEU A 286 -0.18 -10.23 9.30
N ILE A 287 1.15 -10.23 9.20
CA ILE A 287 1.89 -9.71 8.03
C ILE A 287 1.52 -10.46 6.73
N PRO A 288 1.60 -11.81 6.65
CA PRO A 288 1.23 -12.51 5.42
C PRO A 288 -0.28 -12.39 5.11
N THR A 289 -1.14 -12.35 6.13
CA THR A 289 -2.58 -12.13 5.92
C THR A 289 -2.84 -10.74 5.33
N ALA A 290 -2.19 -9.71 5.86
CA ALA A 290 -2.29 -8.34 5.36
C ALA A 290 -1.74 -8.23 3.93
N ALA A 291 -0.63 -8.89 3.62
CA ALA A 291 -0.06 -8.94 2.28
C ALA A 291 -1.08 -9.49 1.25
N LEU A 292 -1.67 -10.66 1.53
CA LEU A 292 -2.63 -11.29 0.63
C LEU A 292 -3.94 -10.50 0.52
N LEU A 293 -4.46 -9.98 1.63
CA LEU A 293 -5.65 -9.11 1.59
C LEU A 293 -5.38 -7.81 0.84
N GLY A 294 -4.18 -7.24 0.97
CA GLY A 294 -3.76 -6.05 0.26
C GLY A 294 -3.71 -6.28 -1.24
N ALA A 295 -3.06 -7.37 -1.67
CA ALA A 295 -3.04 -7.82 -3.05
C ALA A 295 -4.45 -7.95 -3.62
N LEU A 296 -5.32 -8.69 -2.91
CA LEU A 296 -6.71 -8.90 -3.34
C LEU A 296 -7.48 -7.58 -3.45
N PHE A 297 -7.32 -6.68 -2.48
CA PHE A 297 -8.06 -5.43 -2.42
C PHE A 297 -7.66 -4.46 -3.54
N VAL A 298 -6.37 -4.30 -3.80
CA VAL A 298 -5.89 -3.42 -4.89
C VAL A 298 -6.22 -4.02 -6.25
N LEU A 299 -6.05 -5.33 -6.44
CA LEU A 299 -6.43 -6.01 -7.68
C LEU A 299 -7.94 -5.89 -7.96
N ALA A 300 -8.78 -6.04 -6.94
CA ALA A 300 -10.22 -5.84 -7.07
C ALA A 300 -10.57 -4.40 -7.42
N ALA A 301 -9.94 -3.43 -6.78
CA ALA A 301 -10.18 -2.02 -7.09
C ALA A 301 -9.76 -1.65 -8.52
N ASP A 302 -8.63 -2.15 -9.00
CA ASP A 302 -8.19 -1.96 -10.39
C ASP A 302 -9.16 -2.60 -11.39
N LEU A 303 -9.62 -3.82 -11.10
CA LEU A 303 -10.59 -4.53 -11.94
C LEU A 303 -11.92 -3.77 -12.02
N ILE A 304 -12.43 -3.31 -10.88
CA ILE A 304 -13.65 -2.50 -10.81
C ILE A 304 -13.47 -1.20 -11.59
N GLY A 305 -12.34 -0.51 -11.41
CA GLY A 305 -12.04 0.75 -12.09
C GLY A 305 -12.01 0.63 -13.61
N ARG A 306 -11.51 -0.50 -14.14
CA ARG A 306 -11.54 -0.83 -15.57
C ARG A 306 -12.91 -1.31 -16.06
N GLY A 307 -13.67 -2.02 -15.23
CA GLY A 307 -14.91 -2.68 -15.63
C GLY A 307 -16.16 -1.80 -15.61
N ILE A 308 -16.16 -0.69 -14.86
CA ILE A 308 -17.37 0.15 -14.68
C ILE A 308 -17.76 0.91 -15.94
N ALA A 309 -16.81 1.53 -16.65
CA ALA A 309 -17.12 2.41 -17.78
C ALA A 309 -16.09 2.36 -18.92
N PRO A 310 -15.78 1.19 -19.53
CA PRO A 310 -14.90 1.14 -20.71
C PRO A 310 -15.36 2.10 -21.83
N PRO A 311 -14.47 2.83 -22.52
CA PRO A 311 -12.99 2.82 -22.44
C PRO A 311 -12.43 3.74 -21.33
N ILE A 312 -13.28 4.43 -20.57
CA ILE A 312 -12.87 5.35 -19.51
C ILE A 312 -12.42 4.53 -18.30
N GLU A 313 -11.11 4.54 -18.05
CA GLU A 313 -10.56 3.89 -16.87
C GLU A 313 -10.61 4.79 -15.64
N ILE A 314 -11.28 4.32 -14.59
CA ILE A 314 -11.26 4.98 -13.29
C ILE A 314 -10.02 4.52 -12.52
N PRO A 315 -9.15 5.44 -12.06
CA PRO A 315 -7.98 5.10 -11.25
C PRO A 315 -8.32 4.26 -10.01
N ALA A 316 -7.54 3.20 -9.79
CA ALA A 316 -7.75 2.28 -8.68
C ALA A 316 -7.75 2.98 -7.31
N GLY A 317 -6.92 4.02 -7.13
CA GLY A 317 -6.87 4.80 -5.89
C GLY A 317 -8.18 5.53 -5.58
N LEU A 318 -8.93 5.98 -6.60
CA LEU A 318 -10.26 6.58 -6.40
C LEU A 318 -11.28 5.54 -5.94
N ILE A 319 -11.31 4.35 -6.57
CA ILE A 319 -12.17 3.24 -6.15
C ILE A 319 -11.88 2.85 -4.70
N ILE A 320 -10.59 2.73 -4.35
CA ILE A 320 -10.15 2.45 -2.98
C ILE A 320 -10.61 3.55 -2.02
N GLY A 321 -10.51 4.83 -2.41
CA GLY A 321 -10.98 5.95 -1.60
C GLY A 321 -12.48 5.90 -1.33
N ILE A 322 -13.29 5.66 -2.37
CA ILE A 322 -14.75 5.56 -2.30
C ILE A 322 -15.20 4.41 -1.39
N ILE A 323 -14.54 3.25 -1.47
CA ILE A 323 -14.85 2.08 -0.64
C ILE A 323 -14.29 2.28 0.78
N GLY A 324 -13.08 2.82 0.86
CA GLY A 324 -12.28 2.84 2.07
C GLY A 324 -12.78 3.84 3.11
N ALA A 325 -13.15 5.05 2.70
CA ALA A 325 -13.59 6.08 3.64
C ALA A 325 -14.88 5.69 4.39
N PRO A 326 -15.97 5.23 3.74
CA PRO A 326 -17.17 4.77 4.45
C PRO A 326 -16.90 3.56 5.34
N TYR A 327 -16.08 2.61 4.88
CA TYR A 327 -15.70 1.44 5.68
C TYR A 327 -14.97 1.86 6.96
N PHE A 328 -14.04 2.81 6.85
CA PHE A 328 -13.30 3.34 7.98
C PHE A 328 -14.20 4.08 8.98
N LEU A 329 -15.13 4.92 8.49
CA LEU A 329 -16.12 5.58 9.36
C LEU A 329 -17.02 4.59 10.09
N TYR A 330 -17.53 3.58 9.39
CA TYR A 330 -18.30 2.49 9.99
C TYR A 330 -17.50 1.76 11.08
N LEU A 331 -16.21 1.55 10.84
CA LEU A 331 -15.33 0.90 11.78
C LEU A 331 -15.18 1.69 13.09
N LEU A 332 -14.93 3.00 12.98
CA LEU A 332 -14.81 3.91 14.12
C LEU A 332 -16.10 3.94 14.94
N TRP A 333 -17.25 4.06 14.27
CA TRP A 333 -18.56 4.04 14.93
C TRP A 333 -18.83 2.75 15.69
N ARG A 334 -18.36 1.61 15.16
CA ARG A 334 -18.51 0.32 15.84
C ARG A 334 -17.57 0.17 17.04
N GLU A 335 -16.40 0.80 17.00
CA GLU A 335 -15.42 0.75 18.10
C GLU A 335 -15.77 1.71 19.24
N SER A 336 -16.43 2.83 18.96
CA SER A 336 -16.95 3.74 19.99
C SER A 336 -18.14 3.16 20.79
N LYS A 337 -18.75 2.08 20.31
CA LYS A 337 -19.86 1.37 20.99
C LYS A 337 -19.40 0.24 21.93
N LYS A 338 -18.10 0.01 22.05
CA LYS A 338 -17.52 -0.98 22.98
C LYS A 338 -16.97 -0.29 24.22
#